data_AF-A0A7R9TW34-F1
#
_entry.id   AF-A0A7R9TW34-F1
#
_cell.length_a   1.000
_cell.length_b   1.000
_cell.length_c   1.000
_cell.angle_alpha   90.00
_cell.angle_beta   90.00
_cell.angle_gamma   90.00
#
_symmetry.space_group_name_H-M   'P 1'
#
loop_
_entity.id
_entity.type
_entity.pdbx_description
1 polymer ?
#
loop_
_entity_poly.entity_id
_entity_poly.type
_entity_poly.pdbx_seq_one_letter_code
_entity_poly.pdbx_strand_id
1 'polypeptide(L)'
;ALDDAGGVVAGGAPLSERLDEAEAVRMYGCMVTLQAMDAVFYEAQRQGRFSFYMTATGEEASNIGSAAALRDEDVVFAQYREAGVLLWRGWCARRFADQLVGNIDDLGKGRQMPVHYGDASRNFHTISSPLATQLPQAVGAAYGLKLSGADDAVAVAYFG
;
A
#
# COMPACT_ATOMS: atom_id res chain seq x y z
N ALA A 1 3.45 -20.52 7.55
CA ALA A 1 2.89 -20.32 6.20
C ALA A 1 1.69 -21.24 6.05
N LEU A 2 0.70 -20.84 5.26
CA LEU A 2 -0.49 -21.64 4.96
C LEU A 2 -0.31 -22.35 3.62
N ASP A 3 -0.92 -23.53 3.48
CA ASP A 3 -1.16 -24.18 2.19
C ASP A 3 -2.36 -23.55 1.47
N ASP A 4 -2.64 -24.00 0.24
CA ASP A 4 -3.73 -23.47 -0.58
C ASP A 4 -5.13 -23.72 0.01
N ALA A 5 -5.26 -24.68 0.93
CA ALA A 5 -6.51 -24.96 1.65
C ALA A 5 -6.64 -24.12 2.93
N GLY A 6 -5.66 -23.26 3.24
CA GLY A 6 -5.61 -22.47 4.47
C GLY A 6 -5.14 -23.26 5.68
N GLY A 7 -4.61 -24.48 5.50
CA GLY A 7 -3.99 -25.30 6.53
C GLY A 7 -2.57 -24.83 6.85
N VAL A 8 -2.15 -24.94 8.12
CA VAL A 8 -0.75 -24.64 8.48
C VAL A 8 0.16 -25.71 7.87
N VAL A 9 1.14 -25.27 7.07
CA VAL A 9 2.12 -26.18 6.44
C VAL A 9 2.87 -26.98 7.51
N ALA A 10 3.09 -28.27 7.26
CA ALA A 10 3.75 -29.18 8.19
C ALA A 10 5.12 -28.65 8.68
N GLY A 11 5.32 -28.62 10.00
CA GLY A 11 6.53 -28.06 10.63
C GLY A 11 6.53 -26.53 10.76
N GLY A 12 5.46 -25.84 10.34
CA GLY A 12 5.26 -24.42 10.58
C GLY A 12 4.85 -24.14 12.03
N ALA A 13 5.37 -23.06 12.61
CA ALA A 13 4.88 -22.54 13.88
C ALA A 13 3.40 -22.14 13.77
N PRO A 14 2.59 -22.28 14.83
CA PRO A 14 1.21 -21.81 14.85
C PRO A 14 1.16 -20.31 14.52
N LEU A 15 0.31 -19.91 13.58
CA LEU A 15 0.12 -18.50 13.22
C LEU A 15 -0.35 -17.66 14.42
N SER A 16 -1.08 -18.27 15.35
CA SER A 16 -1.56 -17.65 16.59
C SER A 16 -0.43 -17.17 17.51
N GLU A 17 0.81 -17.64 17.34
CA GLU A 17 1.96 -17.13 18.09
C GLU A 17 2.51 -15.81 17.52
N ARG A 18 2.09 -15.44 16.30
CA ARG A 18 2.64 -14.31 15.55
C ARG A 18 1.60 -13.30 15.08
N LEU A 19 0.33 -13.69 15.03
CA LEU A 19 -0.78 -12.89 14.53
C LEU A 19 -2.01 -13.20 15.37
N ASP A 20 -2.60 -12.19 16.00
CA ASP A 20 -3.86 -12.37 16.70
C ASP A 20 -5.06 -12.37 15.72
N GLU A 21 -6.19 -12.90 16.18
CA GLU A 21 -7.38 -13.02 15.35
C GLU A 21 -7.91 -11.67 14.86
N ALA A 22 -7.84 -10.62 15.69
CA ALA A 22 -8.36 -9.31 15.33
C ALA A 22 -7.52 -8.67 14.21
N GLU A 23 -6.20 -8.84 14.28
CA GLU A 23 -5.28 -8.41 13.24
C GLU A 23 -5.50 -9.20 11.94
N ALA A 24 -5.64 -10.53 12.02
CA ALA A 24 -5.94 -11.38 10.87
C ALA A 24 -7.26 -10.98 10.18
N VAL A 25 -8.32 -10.74 10.96
CA VAL A 25 -9.62 -10.28 10.45
C VAL A 25 -9.50 -8.90 9.81
N ARG A 26 -8.74 -7.98 10.41
CA ARG A 26 -8.48 -6.66 9.83
C ARG A 26 -7.73 -6.79 8.51
N MET A 27 -6.69 -7.61 8.43
CA MET A 27 -5.93 -7.85 7.20
C MET A 27 -6.85 -8.38 6.09
N TYR A 28 -7.69 -9.37 6.41
CA TYR A 28 -8.68 -9.89 5.47
C TYR A 28 -9.69 -8.82 5.03
N GLY A 29 -10.21 -8.04 5.96
CA GLY A 29 -11.11 -6.93 5.67
C GLY A 29 -10.48 -5.89 4.74
N CYS A 30 -9.21 -5.55 4.92
CA CYS A 30 -8.48 -4.67 4.02
C CYS A 30 -8.26 -5.30 2.63
N MET A 31 -7.92 -6.58 2.53
CA MET A 31 -7.79 -7.27 1.24
C MET A 31 -9.11 -7.24 0.45
N VAL A 32 -10.23 -7.60 1.09
CA VAL A 32 -11.56 -7.55 0.46
C VAL A 32 -11.96 -6.13 0.08
N THR A 33 -11.64 -5.14 0.93
CA THR A 33 -11.93 -3.73 0.65
C THR A 33 -11.15 -3.23 -0.56
N LEU A 34 -9.86 -3.58 -0.68
CA LEU A 34 -9.04 -3.24 -1.83
C LEU A 34 -9.62 -3.84 -3.13
N GLN A 35 -9.98 -5.12 -3.11
CA GLN A 35 -10.60 -5.78 -4.26
C GLN A 35 -11.93 -5.14 -4.66
N ALA A 36 -12.77 -4.76 -3.69
CA ALA A 36 -14.04 -4.09 -3.93
C ALA A 36 -13.84 -2.67 -4.51
N MET A 37 -12.88 -1.92 -3.96
CA MET A 37 -12.50 -0.60 -4.50
C MET A 37 -12.01 -0.72 -5.93
N ASP A 38 -11.18 -1.71 -6.24
CA ASP A 38 -10.67 -1.95 -7.58
C ASP A 38 -11.78 -2.21 -8.58
N ALA A 39 -12.76 -3.06 -8.25
CA ALA A 39 -13.91 -3.33 -9.12
C ALA A 39 -14.70 -2.04 -9.41
N VAL A 40 -14.97 -1.23 -8.38
CA VAL A 40 -15.73 0.02 -8.51
C VAL A 40 -14.98 1.05 -9.35
N PHE A 41 -13.70 1.28 -9.04
CA PHE A 41 -12.90 2.30 -9.71
C PHE A 41 -12.50 1.90 -11.12
N TYR A 42 -12.26 0.62 -11.38
CA TYR A 42 -12.05 0.12 -12.73
C TYR A 42 -13.26 0.40 -13.63
N GLU A 43 -14.48 0.09 -13.18
CA GLU A 43 -15.69 0.38 -13.94
C GLU A 43 -15.95 1.88 -14.10
N ALA A 44 -15.66 2.67 -13.07
CA ALA A 44 -15.75 4.13 -13.15
C ALA A 44 -14.80 4.71 -14.20
N GLN A 45 -13.56 4.18 -14.28
CA GLN A 45 -12.61 4.53 -15.34
C GLN A 45 -13.14 4.13 -16.72
N ARG A 46 -13.80 2.97 -16.83
CA ARG A 46 -14.38 2.53 -18.10
C ARG A 46 -15.51 3.42 -18.60
N GLN A 47 -16.23 4.07 -17.68
CA GLN A 47 -17.23 5.09 -17.97
C GLN A 47 -16.62 6.49 -18.24
N GLY A 48 -15.29 6.64 -18.18
CA GLY A 48 -14.62 7.92 -18.38
C GLY A 48 -14.79 8.92 -17.23
N ARG A 49 -15.14 8.44 -16.02
CA ARG A 49 -15.29 9.31 -14.84
C ARG A 49 -13.96 9.91 -14.38
N PHE A 50 -12.86 9.24 -14.71
CA PHE A 50 -11.49 9.73 -14.60
C PHE A 50 -10.60 8.99 -15.61
N SER A 51 -9.37 9.47 -15.80
CA SER A 51 -8.58 9.16 -17.00
C SER A 51 -7.91 7.78 -16.99
N PHE A 52 -7.52 7.27 -15.82
CA PHE A 52 -6.65 6.08 -15.73
C PHE A 52 -6.91 5.29 -14.43
N TYR A 53 -6.71 3.97 -14.46
CA TYR A 53 -6.78 3.12 -13.26
C TYR A 53 -5.94 1.85 -13.44
N MET A 54 -5.40 1.33 -12.34
CA MET A 54 -4.70 0.05 -12.26
C MET A 54 -5.20 -0.69 -11.02
N THR A 55 -5.52 -1.97 -11.18
CA THR A 55 -5.92 -2.83 -10.08
C THR A 55 -4.70 -3.48 -9.41
N ALA A 56 -4.85 -3.89 -8.16
CA ALA A 56 -3.89 -4.70 -7.40
C ALA A 56 -4.38 -6.16 -7.25
N THR A 57 -5.21 -6.63 -8.19
CA THR A 57 -5.79 -7.99 -8.17
C THR A 57 -4.70 -9.06 -8.11
N GLY A 58 -4.73 -9.89 -7.07
CA GLY A 58 -3.73 -10.94 -6.83
C GLY A 58 -2.51 -10.47 -6.02
N GLU A 59 -2.43 -9.18 -5.69
CA GLU A 59 -1.34 -8.56 -4.91
C GLU A 59 -1.84 -7.98 -3.58
N GLU A 60 -3.08 -8.26 -3.18
CA GLU A 60 -3.68 -7.74 -1.96
C GLU A 60 -2.94 -8.23 -0.72
N ALA A 61 -2.55 -9.52 -0.69
CA ALA A 61 -1.85 -10.10 0.44
C ALA A 61 -0.42 -9.55 0.60
N SER A 62 0.31 -9.32 -0.51
CA SER A 62 1.66 -8.74 -0.44
C SER A 62 1.62 -7.29 0.05
N ASN A 63 0.62 -6.53 -0.40
CA ASN A 63 0.32 -5.18 0.06
C ASN A 63 0.03 -5.12 1.57
N ILE A 64 -1.05 -5.77 2.00
CA ILE A 64 -1.56 -5.65 3.37
C ILE A 64 -0.66 -6.39 4.36
N GLY A 65 -0.16 -7.57 4.00
CA GLY A 65 0.72 -8.37 4.87
C GLY A 65 2.05 -7.68 5.15
N SER A 66 2.67 -7.08 4.15
CA SER A 66 3.90 -6.29 4.39
C SER A 66 3.59 -5.04 5.20
N ALA A 67 2.53 -4.30 4.88
CA ALA A 67 2.15 -3.10 5.63
C ALA A 67 1.81 -3.37 7.11
N ALA A 68 1.21 -4.52 7.42
CA ALA A 68 0.92 -4.94 8.79
C ALA A 68 2.17 -5.16 9.64
N ALA A 69 3.27 -5.59 9.01
CA ALA A 69 4.55 -5.78 9.69
C ALA A 69 5.35 -4.47 9.89
N LEU A 70 4.91 -3.35 9.31
CA LEU A 70 5.58 -2.06 9.42
C LEU A 70 4.99 -1.21 10.53
N ARG A 71 5.85 -0.38 11.12
CA ARG A 71 5.47 0.70 12.03
C ARG A 71 4.97 1.90 11.23
N ASP A 72 4.27 2.80 11.89
CA ASP A 72 3.76 4.03 11.25
C ASP A 72 4.90 4.98 10.86
N GLU A 73 6.03 4.92 11.56
CA GLU A 73 7.24 5.69 11.30
C GLU A 73 8.05 5.17 10.10
N ASP A 74 7.79 3.93 9.66
CA ASP A 74 8.51 3.33 8.54
C ASP A 74 8.16 4.00 7.22
N VAL A 75 9.18 4.26 6.42
CA VAL A 75 9.07 5.02 5.18
C VAL A 75 8.82 4.09 4.01
N VAL A 76 7.75 4.33 3.25
CA VAL A 76 7.32 3.49 2.13
C VAL A 76 7.59 4.19 0.81
N PHE A 77 8.33 3.49 -0.05
CA PHE A 77 8.55 3.82 -1.46
C PHE A 77 7.83 2.79 -2.32
N ALA A 78 6.69 3.18 -2.88
CA ALA A 78 5.85 2.33 -3.72
C ALA A 78 6.11 2.53 -5.21
N GLN A 79 5.55 1.64 -6.03
CA GLN A 79 5.47 1.81 -7.47
C GLN A 79 4.05 2.23 -7.88
N TYR A 80 3.12 1.34 -8.21
CA TYR A 80 1.73 1.73 -8.52
C TYR A 80 0.69 0.63 -8.24
N ARG A 81 1.09 -0.47 -7.59
CA ARG A 81 0.17 -1.55 -7.15
C ARG A 81 0.05 -1.63 -5.64
N GLU A 82 0.65 -0.68 -4.92
CA GLU A 82 0.77 -0.69 -3.47
C GLU A 82 -0.37 0.07 -2.74
N ALA A 83 -1.55 0.21 -3.37
CA ALA A 83 -2.68 0.94 -2.79
C ALA A 83 -3.17 0.34 -1.46
N GLY A 84 -2.98 -0.97 -1.27
CA GLY A 84 -3.32 -1.66 -0.02
C GLY A 84 -2.49 -1.21 1.18
N VAL A 85 -1.27 -0.71 0.97
CA VAL A 85 -0.44 -0.15 2.05
C VAL A 85 -1.08 1.10 2.64
N LEU A 86 -1.58 2.01 1.78
CA LEU A 86 -2.30 3.21 2.22
C LEU A 86 -3.64 2.87 2.89
N LEU A 87 -4.35 1.88 2.36
CA LEU A 87 -5.60 1.38 2.96
C LEU A 87 -5.34 0.85 4.37
N TRP A 88 -4.29 0.06 4.56
CA TRP A 88 -3.88 -0.43 5.88
C TRP A 88 -3.52 0.71 6.84
N ARG A 89 -2.79 1.72 6.35
CA ARG A 89 -2.45 2.95 7.08
C ARG A 89 -3.64 3.93 7.25
N GLY A 90 -4.86 3.49 6.97
CA GLY A 90 -6.08 4.20 7.33
C GLY A 90 -6.58 5.20 6.30
N TRP A 91 -6.14 5.14 5.04
CA TRP A 91 -6.90 5.79 3.97
C TRP A 91 -8.26 5.13 3.80
N CYS A 92 -9.31 5.95 3.65
CA CYS A 92 -10.62 5.47 3.24
C CYS A 92 -10.81 5.61 1.72
N ALA A 93 -11.80 4.91 1.16
CA ALA A 93 -12.10 4.93 -0.28
C ALA A 93 -12.26 6.34 -0.86
N ARG A 94 -12.76 7.30 -0.06
CA ARG A 94 -12.87 8.70 -0.48
C ARG A 94 -11.51 9.31 -0.82
N ARG A 95 -10.47 9.10 0.00
CA ARG A 95 -9.13 9.65 -0.25
C ARG A 95 -8.54 9.16 -1.57
N PHE A 96 -8.75 7.88 -1.89
CA PHE A 96 -8.38 7.34 -3.20
C PHE A 96 -9.17 8.03 -4.32
N ALA A 97 -10.49 8.14 -4.18
CA ALA A 97 -11.33 8.81 -5.17
C ALA A 97 -10.95 10.28 -5.40
N ASP A 98 -10.57 11.01 -4.34
CA ASP A 98 -10.14 12.40 -4.42
C ASP A 98 -8.91 12.55 -5.35
N GLN A 99 -7.90 11.67 -5.19
CA GLN A 99 -6.72 11.63 -6.05
C GLN A 99 -7.05 11.17 -7.48
N LEU A 100 -7.87 10.12 -7.63
CA LEU A 100 -8.25 9.58 -8.94
C LEU A 100 -8.97 10.61 -9.82
N VAL A 101 -9.81 11.45 -9.21
CA VAL A 101 -10.52 12.53 -9.91
C VAL A 101 -9.67 13.78 -10.02
N GLY A 102 -8.67 13.97 -9.13
CA GLY A 102 -7.86 15.18 -9.05
C GLY A 102 -8.67 16.38 -8.55
N ASN A 103 -9.55 16.15 -7.58
CA ASN A 103 -10.44 17.19 -7.05
C ASN A 103 -9.73 18.11 -6.03
N ILE A 104 -10.47 19.04 -5.43
CA ILE A 104 -9.93 20.00 -4.44
C ILE A 104 -9.41 19.36 -3.14
N ASP A 105 -9.86 18.14 -2.84
CA ASP A 105 -9.47 17.38 -1.64
C ASP A 105 -8.24 16.49 -1.89
N ASP A 106 -7.74 16.41 -3.14
CA ASP A 106 -6.50 15.73 -3.48
C ASP A 106 -5.29 16.47 -2.88
N LEU A 107 -4.53 15.75 -2.04
CA LEU A 107 -3.27 16.25 -1.46
C LEU A 107 -2.23 16.59 -2.56
N GLY A 108 -2.28 15.86 -3.69
CA GLY A 108 -1.46 16.09 -4.89
C GLY A 108 -1.94 17.25 -5.77
N LYS A 109 -3.08 17.87 -5.44
CA LYS A 109 -3.68 19.02 -6.14
C LYS A 109 -3.97 18.77 -7.62
N GLY A 110 -4.31 17.53 -7.98
CA GLY A 110 -4.65 17.11 -9.35
C GLY A 110 -3.47 17.17 -10.33
N ARG A 111 -2.23 17.19 -9.84
CA ARG A 111 -1.02 17.37 -10.68
C ARG A 111 -0.48 16.08 -11.27
N GLN A 112 -0.85 14.96 -10.68
CA GLN A 112 -0.35 13.64 -11.07
C GLN A 112 -1.45 12.84 -11.76
N MET A 113 -1.04 11.81 -12.51
CA MET A 113 -1.96 10.83 -13.07
C MET A 113 -2.73 10.12 -11.93
N PRO A 114 -3.97 9.66 -12.17
CA PRO A 114 -4.65 8.76 -11.24
C PRO A 114 -3.75 7.56 -10.87
N VAL A 115 -3.89 7.05 -9.63
CA VAL A 115 -3.08 5.96 -9.03
C VAL A 115 -1.69 6.42 -8.55
N HIS A 116 -1.26 7.65 -8.82
CA HIS A 116 -0.05 8.22 -8.23
C HIS A 116 -0.32 8.78 -6.82
N TYR A 117 -0.64 7.90 -5.90
CA TYR A 117 -0.93 8.25 -4.51
C TYR A 117 0.32 8.72 -3.75
N GLY A 118 0.11 9.50 -2.70
CA GLY A 118 1.16 10.01 -1.81
C GLY A 118 0.57 10.63 -0.55
N ASP A 119 1.18 10.38 0.60
CA ASP A 119 0.77 10.97 1.88
C ASP A 119 1.95 11.06 2.85
N ALA A 120 2.50 12.26 3.00
CA ALA A 120 3.60 12.51 3.91
C ALA A 120 3.23 12.24 5.39
N SER A 121 1.96 12.42 5.77
CA SER A 121 1.52 12.15 7.16
C SER A 121 1.50 10.66 7.52
N ARG A 122 1.60 9.80 6.50
CA ARG A 122 1.64 8.33 6.62
C ARG A 122 2.96 7.76 6.12
N ASN A 123 4.01 8.57 6.03
CA ASN A 123 5.33 8.17 5.54
C ASN A 123 5.28 7.39 4.21
N PHE A 124 4.35 7.73 3.32
CA PHE A 124 4.21 7.09 2.01
C PHE A 124 4.63 8.09 0.93
N HIS A 125 5.77 7.83 0.30
CA HIS A 125 6.32 8.69 -0.75
C HIS A 125 5.42 8.69 -1.99
N THR A 126 5.23 9.88 -2.55
CA THR A 126 4.41 10.05 -3.75
C THR A 126 4.96 9.23 -4.90
N ILE A 127 4.08 8.42 -5.48
CA ILE A 127 4.36 7.59 -6.64
C ILE A 127 4.76 8.44 -7.85
N SER A 128 5.65 7.90 -8.67
CA SER A 128 6.00 8.44 -9.98
C SER A 128 6.01 7.34 -11.04
N SER A 129 5.66 7.67 -12.30
CA SER A 129 5.62 6.69 -13.39
C SER A 129 6.98 6.02 -13.72
N PRO A 130 8.13 6.71 -13.66
CA PRO A 130 9.41 6.10 -14.00
C PRO A 130 9.78 4.93 -13.07
N LEU A 131 9.78 3.73 -13.64
CA LEU A 131 10.05 2.49 -12.90
C LEU A 131 11.43 2.52 -12.22
N ALA A 132 11.51 1.87 -11.07
CA ALA A 132 12.72 1.65 -10.28
C ALA A 132 13.44 2.90 -9.75
N THR A 133 12.99 4.12 -10.08
CA THR A 133 13.62 5.35 -9.59
C THR A 133 13.52 5.51 -8.07
N GLN A 134 12.48 4.94 -7.46
CA GLN A 134 12.27 4.91 -6.01
C GLN A 134 13.27 4.02 -5.27
N LEU A 135 13.92 3.06 -5.94
CA LEU A 135 14.86 2.12 -5.30
C LEU A 135 16.09 2.81 -4.70
N PRO A 136 16.90 3.57 -5.46
CA PRO A 136 18.02 4.30 -4.88
C PRO A 136 17.58 5.40 -3.91
N GLN A 137 16.37 5.94 -4.09
CA GLN A 137 15.80 6.93 -3.16
C GLN A 137 15.50 6.31 -1.79
N ALA A 138 14.93 5.10 -1.76
CA ALA A 138 14.70 4.35 -0.54
C ALA A 138 16.01 4.00 0.19
N VAL A 139 17.06 3.63 -0.55
CA VAL A 139 18.40 3.42 0.04
C VAL A 139 18.94 4.71 0.68
N GLY A 140 18.78 5.85 -0.01
CA GLY A 140 19.14 7.15 0.54
C GLY A 140 18.34 7.51 1.80
N ALA A 141 17.03 7.25 1.82
CA ALA A 141 16.18 7.44 2.98
C ALA A 141 16.60 6.55 4.16
N ALA A 142 16.88 5.26 3.92
CA ALA A 142 17.40 4.34 4.93
C ALA A 142 18.72 4.84 5.53
N TYR A 143 19.62 5.36 4.69
CA TYR A 143 20.87 5.96 5.16
C TYR A 143 20.62 7.21 6.00
N GLY A 144 19.65 8.04 5.62
CA GLY A 144 19.19 9.18 6.42
C GLY A 144 18.67 8.79 7.80
N LEU A 145 17.81 7.76 7.87
CA LEU A 145 17.30 7.21 9.13
C LEU A 145 18.44 6.78 10.05
N LYS A 146 19.40 6.01 9.51
CA LYS A 146 20.60 5.58 10.24
C LYS A 146 21.41 6.76 10.77
N LEU A 147 21.65 7.80 9.97
CA LEU A 147 22.41 8.97 10.41
C LEU A 147 21.67 9.81 11.46
N SER A 148 20.35 9.78 11.45
CA SER A 148 19.51 10.50 12.42
C SER A 148 19.36 9.81 13.77
N GLY A 149 19.88 8.57 13.92
CA GLY A 149 19.69 7.75 15.11
C GLY A 149 18.28 7.17 15.25
N ALA A 150 17.51 7.13 14.16
CA ALA A 150 16.20 6.48 14.11
C ALA A 150 16.37 4.96 13.92
N ASP A 151 17.02 4.30 14.88
CA ASP A 151 17.42 2.88 14.81
C ASP A 151 16.23 1.91 14.71
N ASP A 152 15.04 2.40 15.03
CA ASP A 152 13.77 1.67 15.08
C ASP A 152 12.90 1.85 13.83
N ALA A 153 13.32 2.66 12.86
CA ALA A 153 12.59 2.91 11.62
C ALA A 153 13.32 2.32 10.41
N VAL A 154 12.56 1.80 9.45
CA VAL A 154 13.08 1.26 8.20
C VAL A 154 12.55 2.01 6.98
N ALA A 155 13.25 1.90 5.85
CA ALA A 155 12.72 2.27 4.56
C ALA A 155 12.41 0.99 3.76
N VAL A 156 11.19 0.92 3.21
CA VAL A 156 10.71 -0.20 2.40
C VAL A 156 10.53 0.28 0.97
N ALA A 157 11.00 -0.53 0.02
CA ALA A 157 10.85 -0.27 -1.40
C ALA A 157 10.11 -1.42 -2.07
N TYR A 158 9.01 -1.11 -2.76
CA TYR A 158 8.26 -2.05 -3.59
C TYR A 158 8.65 -1.87 -5.05
N PHE A 159 8.78 -2.99 -5.77
CA PHE A 159 9.03 -3.07 -7.20
C PHE A 159 8.67 -4.47 -7.71
N GLY A 160 8.43 -4.58 -9.01
CA GLY A 160 8.21 -5.86 -9.72
C GLY A 160 9.35 -6.21 -10.65
#